data_AF-A0A7U9GGM4-F1
#
_entry.id   AF-A0A7U9GGM4-F1
#
_cell.length_a   1.000
_cell.length_b   1.000
_cell.length_c   1.000
_cell.angle_alpha   90.00
_cell.angle_beta   90.00
_cell.angle_gamma   90.00
#
_symmetry.space_group_name_H-M   'P 1'
#
loop_
_entity.id
_entity.type
_entity.pdbx_description
1 polymer ?
#
loop_
_entity_poly.entity_id
_entity_poly.type
_entity_poly.pdbx_seq_one_letter_code
_entity_poly.pdbx_strand_id
1 'polypeptide(L)'
;MSLPMGYTTTKEYAELEWPINILIAVVWISYAIVFLMTIKKRTTSHIYVANWFFAAFILTVAVLHIVNNAAIPVTPMYSTSIYAGAVDAMVQWWYGHNAVGFFLTAGFLGMMYYFVPKQAERPIYSYRLSVVHFWALIMIYMWAGPHHLHYTALPNWAQSLGMIMSIILLAPSWGGMINGMMTLSGAWHKLRTDPTLRFLVVALSFYGMSTFEGPMMAIKTVNALSHYTDWTIGHVHSGALGWVAMITIGSMYHLIPRVFGRTEMYSINLIAVHFWLATIGTVLYIASMWVNGILQGLMWRAINPDGTLMYTFVESVEASAPGYFVRLIGGLFWVTGMLIMAFNVYMTVKRRDAISHSAPQAA
;
A
#
# COMPACT_ATOMS: atom_id res chain seq x y z
N MET A 1 20.91 12.71 7.92
CA MET A 1 20.31 12.21 6.65
C MET A 1 21.15 11.03 6.18
N SER A 2 20.73 9.76 6.28
CA SER A 2 21.61 8.61 5.96
C SER A 2 21.70 8.28 4.46
N LEU A 3 20.56 8.05 3.80
CA LEU A 3 20.50 7.51 2.44
C LEU A 3 21.23 8.37 1.37
N PRO A 4 21.08 9.72 1.33
CA PRO A 4 21.85 10.53 0.38
C PRO A 4 23.36 10.54 0.62
N MET A 5 23.81 10.14 1.82
CA MET A 5 25.24 9.97 2.13
C MET A 5 25.77 8.59 1.70
N GLY A 6 24.94 7.75 1.08
CA GLY A 6 25.31 6.42 0.58
C GLY A 6 25.19 5.29 1.59
N TYR A 7 24.69 5.55 2.80
CA TYR A 7 24.51 4.50 3.82
C TYR A 7 23.24 3.70 3.54
N THR A 8 23.41 2.51 2.97
CA THR A 8 22.31 1.60 2.66
C THR A 8 22.71 0.14 2.85
N THR A 9 21.78 -0.66 3.38
CA THR A 9 21.91 -2.12 3.44
C THR A 9 21.74 -2.78 2.07
N THR A 10 21.32 -2.02 1.05
CA THR A 10 20.93 -2.46 -0.31
C THR A 10 19.68 -3.35 -0.39
N LYS A 11 19.02 -3.60 0.74
CA LYS A 11 17.75 -4.34 0.81
C LYS A 11 16.57 -3.39 0.60
N GLU A 12 15.73 -3.69 -0.39
CA GLU A 12 14.51 -2.91 -0.66
C GLU A 12 13.59 -2.83 0.57
N TYR A 13 13.09 -1.62 0.86
CA TYR A 13 12.26 -1.29 2.02
C TYR A 13 12.94 -1.53 3.39
N ALA A 14 14.23 -1.86 3.41
CA ALA A 14 15.04 -2.11 4.59
C ALA A 14 16.42 -1.45 4.48
N GLU A 15 16.49 -0.34 3.72
CA GLU A 15 17.74 0.31 3.31
C GLU A 15 18.49 0.93 4.49
N LEU A 16 17.81 1.26 5.59
CA LEU A 16 18.40 1.97 6.70
C LEU A 16 19.37 1.06 7.47
N GLU A 17 20.52 1.63 7.87
CA GLU A 17 21.56 0.89 8.58
C GLU A 17 21.20 0.55 10.03
N TRP A 18 21.94 -0.39 10.60
CA TRP A 18 21.62 -1.04 11.87
C TRP A 18 21.27 -0.11 13.06
N PRO A 19 21.89 1.09 13.27
CA PRO A 19 21.48 1.94 14.39
C PRO A 19 20.05 2.47 14.22
N ILE A 20 19.67 2.79 12.99
CA ILE A 20 18.33 3.27 12.66
C ILE A 20 17.34 2.11 12.75
N ASN A 21 17.73 0.89 12.36
CA ASN A 21 16.88 -0.29 12.53
C ASN A 21 16.58 -0.58 14.01
N ILE A 22 17.55 -0.41 14.91
CA ILE A 22 17.32 -0.52 16.36
C ILE A 22 16.35 0.57 16.83
N LEU A 23 16.56 1.83 16.40
CA LEU A 23 15.66 2.93 16.75
C LEU A 23 14.22 2.66 16.29
N ILE A 24 14.04 2.21 15.05
CA ILE A 24 12.73 1.83 14.51
C ILE A 24 12.10 0.73 15.36
N ALA A 25 12.85 -0.31 15.72
CA ALA A 25 12.34 -1.39 16.56
C ALA A 25 11.86 -0.88 17.94
N VAL A 26 12.63 -0.01 18.59
CA VAL A 26 12.26 0.59 19.89
C VAL A 26 10.99 1.45 19.78
N VAL A 27 10.91 2.31 18.77
CA VAL A 27 9.72 3.14 18.53
C VAL A 27 8.50 2.28 18.21
N TRP A 28 8.68 1.23 17.41
CA TRP A 28 7.60 0.35 17.00
C TRP A 28 7.07 -0.50 18.15
N ILE A 29 7.95 -1.02 19.02
CA ILE A 29 7.54 -1.73 20.24
C ILE A 29 6.78 -0.78 21.17
N SER A 30 7.24 0.47 21.31
CA SER A 30 6.54 1.50 22.09
C SER A 30 5.15 1.78 21.53
N TYR A 31 5.03 1.90 20.20
CA TYR A 31 3.75 2.04 19.50
C TYR A 31 2.83 0.82 19.73
N ALA A 32 3.36 -0.40 19.66
CA ALA A 32 2.60 -1.61 19.92
C ALA A 32 2.03 -1.65 21.34
N ILE A 33 2.82 -1.26 22.35
CA ILE A 33 2.37 -1.17 23.73
C ILE A 33 1.23 -0.16 23.85
N VAL A 34 1.38 1.05 23.30
CA VAL A 34 0.33 2.08 23.34
C VAL A 34 -0.97 1.57 22.72
N PHE A 35 -0.90 0.94 21.56
CA PHE A 35 -2.07 0.43 20.86
C PHE A 35 -2.76 -0.71 21.63
N LEU A 36 -2.00 -1.73 22.08
CA LEU A 36 -2.54 -2.88 22.79
C LEU A 36 -3.10 -2.49 24.17
N MET A 37 -2.46 -1.56 24.88
CA MET A 37 -2.96 -1.04 26.14
C MET A 37 -4.24 -0.23 25.97
N THR A 38 -4.40 0.46 24.83
CA THR A 38 -5.66 1.13 24.49
C THR A 38 -6.79 0.12 24.27
N ILE A 39 -6.54 -0.98 23.56
CA ILE A 39 -7.50 -2.09 23.40
C ILE A 39 -7.85 -2.73 24.74
N LYS A 40 -6.87 -2.89 25.64
CA LYS A 40 -7.08 -3.46 26.97
C LYS A 40 -8.00 -2.59 27.83
N LYS A 41 -7.88 -1.26 27.73
CA LYS A 41 -8.69 -0.28 28.48
C LYS A 41 -10.03 0.07 27.82
N ARG A 42 -10.46 -0.67 26.79
CA ARG A 42 -11.73 -0.44 26.10
C ARG A 42 -12.92 -0.60 27.06
N THR A 43 -14.01 0.09 26.75
CA THR A 43 -15.29 -0.01 27.49
C THR A 43 -16.23 -1.05 26.89
N THR A 44 -16.10 -1.36 25.60
CA THR A 44 -16.93 -2.34 24.90
C THR A 44 -16.42 -3.77 25.08
N SER A 45 -17.32 -4.76 25.19
CA SER A 45 -16.94 -6.17 25.29
C SER A 45 -16.17 -6.65 24.04
N HIS A 46 -16.65 -6.26 22.85
CA HIS A 46 -16.08 -6.62 21.57
C HIS A 46 -14.98 -5.66 21.10
N ILE A 47 -14.00 -6.20 20.38
CA ILE A 47 -12.97 -5.42 19.67
C ILE A 47 -13.43 -5.31 18.21
N TYR A 48 -13.51 -4.08 17.71
CA TYR A 48 -13.91 -3.81 16.33
C TYR A 48 -12.91 -4.35 15.32
N VAL A 49 -13.39 -4.78 14.15
CA VAL A 49 -12.59 -5.44 13.10
C VAL A 49 -11.41 -4.58 12.63
N ALA A 50 -11.58 -3.25 12.56
CA ALA A 50 -10.48 -2.35 12.22
C ALA A 50 -9.25 -2.56 13.14
N ASN A 51 -9.50 -2.82 14.43
CA ASN A 51 -8.43 -3.05 15.41
C ASN A 51 -7.79 -4.43 15.26
N TRP A 52 -8.47 -5.41 14.65
CA TRP A 52 -7.85 -6.70 14.32
C TRP A 52 -6.79 -6.51 13.25
N PHE A 53 -7.13 -5.75 12.19
CA PHE A 53 -6.21 -5.39 11.12
C PHE A 53 -5.04 -4.55 11.64
N PHE A 54 -5.30 -3.53 12.46
CA PHE A 54 -4.22 -2.75 13.08
C PHE A 54 -3.33 -3.59 14.00
N ALA A 55 -3.89 -4.49 14.82
CA ALA A 55 -3.11 -5.37 15.68
C ALA A 55 -2.22 -6.31 14.86
N ALA A 56 -2.78 -6.94 13.82
CA ALA A 56 -2.03 -7.82 12.92
C ALA A 56 -0.91 -7.06 12.21
N PHE A 57 -1.20 -5.87 11.68
CA PHE A 57 -0.22 -4.96 11.10
C PHE A 57 0.95 -4.68 12.06
N ILE A 58 0.65 -4.22 13.27
CA ILE A 58 1.65 -3.80 14.25
C ILE A 58 2.56 -4.97 14.64
N LEU A 59 1.96 -6.11 14.96
CA LEU A 59 2.68 -7.29 15.45
C LEU A 59 3.53 -7.91 14.35
N THR A 60 2.96 -8.11 13.16
CA THR A 60 3.69 -8.72 12.05
C THR A 60 4.82 -7.82 11.58
N VAL A 61 4.61 -6.51 11.40
CA VAL A 61 5.69 -5.59 10.98
C VAL A 61 6.87 -5.59 11.96
N ALA A 62 6.61 -5.71 13.27
CA ALA A 62 7.70 -5.85 14.25
C ALA A 62 8.56 -7.10 13.98
N VAL A 63 7.91 -8.24 13.74
CA VAL A 63 8.59 -9.51 13.45
C VAL A 63 9.36 -9.43 12.12
N LEU A 64 8.72 -8.90 11.06
CA LEU A 64 9.33 -8.70 9.75
C LEU A 64 10.60 -7.85 9.87
N HIS A 65 10.49 -6.70 10.55
CA HIS A 65 11.58 -5.75 10.72
C HIS A 65 12.76 -6.37 11.47
N ILE A 66 12.51 -7.09 12.56
CA ILE A 66 13.58 -7.71 13.37
C ILE A 66 14.28 -8.82 12.58
N VAL A 67 13.54 -9.65 11.86
CA VAL A 67 14.11 -10.80 11.13
C VAL A 67 14.91 -10.33 9.92
N ASN A 68 14.37 -9.48 9.05
CA ASN A 68 15.08 -9.10 7.82
C ASN A 68 16.31 -8.20 8.08
N ASN A 69 16.28 -7.42 9.16
CA ASN A 69 17.40 -6.54 9.54
C ASN A 69 18.41 -7.20 10.49
N ALA A 70 18.34 -8.53 10.65
CA ALA A 70 19.39 -9.26 11.34
C ALA A 70 20.70 -9.14 10.54
N ALA A 71 21.66 -8.43 11.11
CA ALA A 71 22.92 -8.09 10.44
C ALA A 71 24.06 -8.02 11.46
N ILE A 72 25.28 -8.23 10.99
CA ILE A 72 26.51 -8.05 11.77
C ILE A 72 27.00 -6.61 11.55
N PRO A 73 27.01 -5.75 12.57
CA PRO A 73 27.60 -4.41 12.48
C PRO A 73 29.10 -4.50 12.22
N VAL A 74 29.59 -3.78 11.21
CA VAL A 74 31.02 -3.68 10.89
C VAL A 74 31.54 -2.29 11.24
N THR A 75 30.77 -1.25 10.92
CA THR A 75 31.03 0.13 11.35
C THR A 75 29.73 0.80 11.81
N PRO A 76 29.75 2.02 12.38
CA PRO A 76 28.53 2.68 12.84
C PRO A 76 27.43 2.81 11.79
N MET A 77 27.76 2.91 10.50
CA MET A 77 26.80 3.03 9.40
C MET A 77 27.08 2.02 8.28
N TYR A 78 27.55 0.83 8.65
CA TYR A 78 27.70 -0.30 7.73
C TYR A 78 27.49 -1.62 8.47
N SER A 79 26.63 -2.48 7.92
CA SER A 79 26.39 -3.83 8.41
C SER A 79 26.27 -4.81 7.25
N THR A 80 26.51 -6.10 7.54
CA THR A 80 26.34 -7.18 6.57
C THR A 80 25.19 -8.08 7.02
N SER A 81 24.26 -8.40 6.11
CA SER A 81 23.16 -9.34 6.38
C SER A 81 23.69 -10.66 6.94
N ILE A 82 23.01 -11.25 7.92
CA ILE A 82 23.35 -12.60 8.41
C ILE A 82 22.99 -13.69 7.40
N TYR A 83 22.18 -13.37 6.40
CA TYR A 83 21.76 -14.27 5.33
C TYR A 83 22.54 -13.98 4.04
N ALA A 84 22.62 -14.96 3.14
CA ALA A 84 23.22 -14.80 1.82
C ALA A 84 22.44 -15.54 0.72
N GLY A 85 22.67 -15.14 -0.53
CA GLY A 85 22.16 -15.84 -1.73
C GLY A 85 20.64 -16.04 -1.74
N ALA A 86 20.19 -17.24 -2.12
CA ALA A 86 18.77 -17.57 -2.21
C ALA A 86 18.03 -17.47 -0.86
N VAL A 87 18.73 -17.66 0.26
CA VAL A 87 18.14 -17.51 1.60
C VAL A 87 17.91 -16.03 1.91
N ASP A 88 18.89 -15.17 1.64
CA ASP A 88 18.72 -13.72 1.82
C ASP A 88 17.62 -13.17 0.92
N ALA A 89 17.55 -13.64 -0.33
CA ALA A 89 16.48 -13.29 -1.25
C ALA A 89 15.10 -13.71 -0.71
N MET A 90 14.97 -14.91 -0.15
CA MET A 90 13.70 -15.37 0.43
C MET A 90 13.32 -14.50 1.64
N VAL A 91 14.23 -14.31 2.60
CA VAL A 91 13.96 -13.46 3.78
C VAL A 91 13.61 -12.05 3.36
N GLN A 92 14.34 -11.50 2.37
CA GLN A 92 14.11 -10.17 1.82
C GLN A 92 12.71 -10.03 1.22
N TRP A 93 12.22 -10.99 0.44
CA TRP A 93 10.91 -10.88 -0.19
C TRP A 93 9.75 -11.41 0.65
N TRP A 94 10.03 -12.28 1.62
CA TRP A 94 9.12 -12.50 2.73
C TRP A 94 8.90 -11.20 3.50
N TYR A 95 9.95 -10.44 3.78
CA TYR A 95 9.85 -9.10 4.36
C TYR A 95 9.15 -8.12 3.42
N GLY A 96 9.66 -7.89 2.22
CA GLY A 96 9.19 -6.85 1.31
C GLY A 96 7.73 -7.03 0.91
N HIS A 97 7.31 -8.26 0.63
CA HIS A 97 5.91 -8.53 0.33
C HIS A 97 5.01 -8.34 1.55
N ASN A 98 5.43 -8.81 2.73
CA ASN A 98 4.62 -8.62 3.94
C ASN A 98 4.72 -7.19 4.50
N ALA A 99 5.71 -6.39 4.11
CA ALA A 99 5.70 -4.95 4.34
C ALA A 99 4.51 -4.34 3.58
N VAL A 100 4.32 -4.62 2.29
CA VAL A 100 3.13 -4.14 1.57
C VAL A 100 1.84 -4.82 2.06
N GLY A 101 1.90 -6.08 2.49
CA GLY A 101 0.75 -6.83 2.99
C GLY A 101 0.21 -6.41 4.34
N PHE A 102 1.09 -6.12 5.28
CA PHE A 102 0.69 -5.75 6.63
C PHE A 102 0.74 -4.24 6.82
N PHE A 103 1.82 -3.58 6.38
CA PHE A 103 1.92 -2.13 6.48
C PHE A 103 0.95 -1.44 5.52
N LEU A 104 0.98 -1.75 4.22
CA LEU A 104 0.20 -1.02 3.20
C LEU A 104 -1.18 -1.62 2.90
N THR A 105 -1.44 -2.86 3.30
CA THR A 105 -2.75 -3.50 3.11
C THR A 105 -3.48 -3.66 4.44
N ALA A 106 -2.99 -4.45 5.39
CA ALA A 106 -3.72 -4.68 6.64
C ALA A 106 -3.96 -3.37 7.42
N GLY A 107 -2.93 -2.55 7.66
CA GLY A 107 -3.11 -1.27 8.36
C GLY A 107 -4.11 -0.34 7.68
N PHE A 108 -4.13 -0.31 6.35
CA PHE A 108 -5.01 0.55 5.55
C PHE A 108 -6.41 -0.04 5.41
N LEU A 109 -6.58 -1.36 5.49
CA LEU A 109 -7.88 -2.00 5.70
C LEU A 109 -8.45 -1.62 7.06
N GLY A 110 -7.61 -1.46 8.09
CA GLY A 110 -8.01 -0.87 9.37
C GLY A 110 -8.60 0.54 9.21
N MET A 111 -7.94 1.40 8.43
CA MET A 111 -8.48 2.73 8.09
C MET A 111 -9.82 2.63 7.35
N MET A 112 -9.89 1.79 6.31
CA MET A 112 -11.10 1.55 5.53
C MET A 112 -12.27 1.13 6.43
N TYR A 113 -12.05 0.16 7.32
CA TYR A 113 -13.08 -0.34 8.23
C TYR A 113 -13.61 0.70 9.21
N TYR A 114 -12.84 1.76 9.49
CA TYR A 114 -13.33 2.87 10.31
C TYR A 114 -13.96 3.97 9.45
N PHE A 115 -13.22 4.49 8.47
CA PHE A 115 -13.58 5.73 7.78
C PHE A 115 -14.66 5.54 6.71
N VAL A 116 -14.73 4.39 6.03
CA VAL A 116 -15.78 4.13 5.04
C VAL A 116 -17.18 4.13 5.67
N PRO A 117 -17.49 3.27 6.66
CA PRO A 117 -18.81 3.29 7.29
C PRO A 117 -19.09 4.61 8.00
N LYS A 118 -18.05 5.24 8.59
CA LYS A 118 -18.22 6.51 9.31
C LYS A 118 -18.54 7.69 8.39
N GLN A 119 -17.90 7.80 7.23
CA GLN A 119 -18.19 8.86 6.26
C GLN A 119 -19.48 8.56 5.47
N ALA A 120 -19.74 7.29 5.15
CA ALA A 120 -20.97 6.90 4.47
C ALA A 120 -22.21 6.98 5.38
N GLU A 121 -22.02 6.96 6.71
CA GLU A 121 -23.07 6.80 7.73
C GLU A 121 -23.91 5.56 7.48
N ARG A 122 -23.21 4.45 7.21
CA ARG A 122 -23.82 3.15 6.94
C ARG A 122 -23.18 2.08 7.83
N PRO A 123 -23.95 1.08 8.27
CA PRO A 123 -23.38 -0.08 8.93
C PRO A 123 -22.48 -0.83 7.94
N ILE A 124 -21.42 -1.47 8.46
CA ILE A 124 -20.63 -2.41 7.66
C ILE A 124 -21.54 -3.45 7.03
N TYR A 125 -21.29 -3.75 5.76
CA TYR A 125 -22.08 -4.71 4.99
C TYR A 125 -22.12 -6.12 5.61
N SER A 126 -20.97 -6.77 5.84
CA SER A 126 -20.95 -8.16 6.31
C SER A 126 -19.86 -8.41 7.35
N TYR A 127 -20.28 -8.64 8.60
CA TYR A 127 -19.39 -9.07 9.67
C TYR A 127 -18.79 -10.47 9.43
N ARG A 128 -19.56 -11.41 8.84
CA ARG A 128 -19.04 -12.74 8.49
C ARG A 128 -17.92 -12.64 7.48
N LEU A 129 -18.09 -11.78 6.47
CA LEU A 129 -17.03 -11.49 5.50
C LEU A 129 -15.82 -10.87 6.19
N SER A 130 -16.03 -9.96 7.15
CA SER A 130 -14.96 -9.41 8.01
C SER A 130 -14.15 -10.47 8.74
N VAL A 131 -14.77 -11.53 9.25
CA VAL A 131 -14.06 -12.63 9.91
C VAL A 131 -13.27 -13.46 8.89
N VAL A 132 -13.93 -13.92 7.82
CA VAL A 132 -13.31 -14.82 6.82
C VAL A 132 -12.15 -14.13 6.14
N HIS A 133 -12.36 -12.92 5.62
CA HIS A 133 -11.33 -12.24 4.87
C HIS A 133 -10.17 -11.78 5.76
N PHE A 134 -10.40 -11.45 7.03
CA PHE A 134 -9.32 -11.11 7.97
C PHE A 134 -8.39 -12.30 8.16
N TRP A 135 -8.92 -13.44 8.63
CA TRP A 135 -8.10 -14.60 8.97
C TRP A 135 -7.42 -15.20 7.73
N ALA A 136 -8.16 -15.33 6.63
CA ALA A 136 -7.59 -15.82 5.39
C ALA A 136 -6.48 -14.88 4.87
N LEU A 137 -6.70 -13.56 4.89
CA LEU A 137 -5.68 -12.60 4.45
C LEU A 137 -4.42 -12.70 5.29
N ILE A 138 -4.51 -12.59 6.62
CA ILE A 138 -3.31 -12.56 7.47
C ILE A 138 -2.52 -13.87 7.45
N MET A 139 -3.18 -15.01 7.23
CA MET A 139 -2.50 -16.31 7.14
C MET A 139 -1.84 -16.52 5.77
N ILE A 140 -2.54 -16.15 4.69
CA ILE A 140 -2.08 -16.43 3.32
C ILE A 140 -0.99 -15.43 2.88
N TYR A 141 -1.09 -14.15 3.27
CA TYR A 141 -0.14 -13.11 2.83
C TYR A 141 1.31 -13.48 3.15
N MET A 142 1.54 -14.14 4.30
CA MET A 142 2.85 -14.58 4.76
C MET A 142 3.59 -15.49 3.77
N TRP A 143 2.87 -16.16 2.87
CA TRP A 143 3.43 -17.11 1.91
C TRP A 143 3.72 -16.53 0.53
N ALA A 144 3.26 -15.31 0.24
CA ALA A 144 3.31 -14.77 -1.12
C ALA A 144 4.69 -14.19 -1.49
N GLY A 145 5.63 -14.06 -0.55
CA GLY A 145 6.99 -13.56 -0.80
C GLY A 145 7.71 -14.14 -2.04
N PRO A 146 7.72 -15.47 -2.28
CA PRO A 146 8.41 -16.07 -3.43
C PRO A 146 7.89 -15.66 -4.81
N HIS A 147 6.75 -14.97 -4.93
CA HIS A 147 6.28 -14.44 -6.22
C HIS A 147 7.18 -13.33 -6.81
N HIS A 148 8.05 -12.74 -5.98
CA HIS A 148 9.09 -11.81 -6.40
C HIS A 148 10.32 -12.52 -6.98
N LEU A 149 10.38 -13.85 -6.87
CA LEU A 149 11.57 -14.66 -7.10
C LEU A 149 11.33 -15.77 -8.15
N HIS A 150 10.37 -15.58 -9.03
CA HIS A 150 10.09 -16.53 -10.11
C HIS A 150 11.24 -16.57 -11.13
N TYR A 151 11.60 -17.79 -11.55
CA TYR A 151 12.70 -18.05 -12.47
C TYR A 151 14.06 -17.48 -12.00
N THR A 152 14.25 -17.34 -10.69
CA THR A 152 15.53 -17.01 -10.07
C THR A 152 16.24 -18.26 -9.52
N ALA A 153 17.36 -18.07 -8.83
CA ALA A 153 18.07 -19.14 -8.11
C ALA A 153 17.29 -19.73 -6.90
N LEU A 154 16.14 -19.15 -6.52
CA LEU A 154 15.29 -19.71 -5.47
C LEU A 154 14.75 -21.10 -5.89
N PRO A 155 14.72 -22.12 -5.02
CA PRO A 155 14.19 -23.43 -5.37
C PRO A 155 12.77 -23.41 -5.94
N ASN A 156 12.53 -24.23 -6.97
CA ASN A 156 11.25 -24.29 -7.69
C ASN A 156 10.02 -24.54 -6.79
N TRP A 157 10.17 -25.35 -5.74
CA TRP A 157 9.08 -25.62 -4.81
C TRP A 157 8.63 -24.36 -4.06
N ALA A 158 9.57 -23.50 -3.65
CA ALA A 158 9.28 -22.28 -2.93
C ALA A 158 8.60 -21.26 -3.86
N GLN A 159 9.09 -21.15 -5.10
CA GLN A 159 8.44 -20.33 -6.13
C GLN A 159 7.00 -20.78 -6.38
N SER A 160 6.76 -22.09 -6.54
CA SER A 160 5.40 -22.61 -6.79
C SER A 160 4.46 -22.39 -5.60
N LEU A 161 4.97 -22.50 -4.37
CA LEU A 161 4.20 -22.20 -3.18
C LEU A 161 3.78 -20.73 -3.13
N GLY A 162 4.70 -19.80 -3.42
CA GLY A 162 4.40 -18.37 -3.50
C GLY A 162 3.36 -18.05 -4.58
N MET A 163 3.47 -18.66 -5.77
CA MET A 163 2.47 -18.51 -6.84
C MET A 163 1.09 -18.99 -6.38
N ILE A 164 0.98 -20.21 -5.86
CA ILE A 164 -0.31 -20.79 -5.44
C ILE A 164 -0.96 -19.94 -4.36
N MET A 165 -0.20 -19.55 -3.34
CA MET A 165 -0.72 -18.75 -2.23
C MET A 165 -1.11 -17.34 -2.69
N SER A 166 -0.39 -16.74 -3.64
CA SER A 166 -0.77 -15.45 -4.23
C SER A 166 -2.07 -15.53 -5.02
N ILE A 167 -2.33 -16.64 -5.73
CA ILE A 167 -3.62 -16.85 -6.41
C ILE A 167 -4.75 -16.96 -5.39
N ILE A 168 -4.55 -17.75 -4.32
CA ILE A 168 -5.55 -17.90 -3.25
C ILE A 168 -5.79 -16.55 -2.54
N LEU A 169 -4.75 -15.72 -2.39
CA LEU A 169 -4.78 -14.40 -1.75
C LEU A 169 -5.76 -13.42 -2.43
N LEU A 170 -6.11 -13.64 -3.69
CA LEU A 170 -7.14 -12.88 -4.41
C LEU A 170 -8.45 -12.81 -3.61
N ALA A 171 -8.97 -13.96 -3.17
CA ALA A 171 -10.27 -14.07 -2.54
C ALA A 171 -10.40 -13.25 -1.23
N PRO A 172 -9.50 -13.41 -0.23
CA PRO A 172 -9.59 -12.60 0.98
C PRO A 172 -9.23 -11.13 0.76
N SER A 173 -8.38 -10.82 -0.24
CA SER A 173 -8.10 -9.43 -0.61
C SER A 173 -9.37 -8.73 -1.11
N TRP A 174 -10.06 -9.33 -2.08
CA TRP A 174 -11.35 -8.83 -2.59
C TRP A 174 -12.45 -8.86 -1.54
N GLY A 175 -12.39 -9.75 -0.55
CA GLY A 175 -13.27 -9.68 0.62
C GLY A 175 -13.24 -8.30 1.30
N GLY A 176 -12.07 -7.65 1.38
CA GLY A 176 -11.94 -6.29 1.89
C GLY A 176 -12.60 -5.24 0.99
N MET A 177 -12.37 -5.33 -0.33
CA MET A 177 -12.98 -4.43 -1.32
C MET A 177 -14.51 -4.55 -1.28
N ILE A 178 -15.03 -5.78 -1.34
CA ILE A 178 -16.47 -6.05 -1.35
C ILE A 178 -17.10 -5.52 -0.08
N ASN A 179 -16.50 -5.75 1.09
CA ASN A 179 -17.07 -5.28 2.35
C ASN A 179 -17.10 -3.74 2.42
N GLY A 180 -16.04 -3.07 1.95
CA GLY A 180 -16.00 -1.62 1.86
C GLY A 180 -16.99 -1.04 0.85
N MET A 181 -17.03 -1.58 -0.37
CA MET A 181 -17.89 -1.08 -1.45
C MET A 181 -19.37 -1.35 -1.17
N MET A 182 -19.71 -2.54 -0.69
CA MET A 182 -21.10 -2.90 -0.39
C MET A 182 -21.64 -2.15 0.83
N THR A 183 -20.78 -1.64 1.72
CA THR A 183 -21.18 -0.72 2.81
C THR A 183 -21.78 0.58 2.26
N LEU A 184 -21.43 0.99 1.04
CA LEU A 184 -22.05 2.14 0.37
C LEU A 184 -23.38 1.83 -0.32
N SER A 185 -23.88 0.59 -0.30
CA SER A 185 -25.15 0.24 -0.93
C SER A 185 -26.30 1.12 -0.39
N GLY A 186 -27.00 1.81 -1.29
CA GLY A 186 -28.02 2.80 -0.94
C GLY A 186 -27.50 4.20 -0.58
N ALA A 187 -26.18 4.40 -0.51
CA ALA A 187 -25.52 5.69 -0.28
C ALA A 187 -24.71 6.20 -1.49
N TRP A 188 -24.76 5.52 -2.64
CA TRP A 188 -24.03 5.90 -3.87
C TRP A 188 -24.29 7.34 -4.33
N HIS A 189 -25.48 7.90 -4.05
CA HIS A 189 -25.79 9.29 -4.35
C HIS A 189 -24.86 10.29 -3.63
N LYS A 190 -24.33 9.93 -2.44
CA LYS A 190 -23.36 10.75 -1.69
C LYS A 190 -22.06 10.96 -2.46
N LEU A 191 -21.71 10.09 -3.41
CA LEU A 191 -20.52 10.30 -4.26
C LEU A 191 -20.64 11.55 -5.13
N ARG A 192 -21.84 12.05 -5.41
CA ARG A 192 -22.01 13.30 -6.16
C ARG A 192 -21.73 14.54 -5.32
N THR A 193 -21.92 14.46 -4.00
CA THR A 193 -21.86 15.61 -3.09
C THR A 193 -20.66 15.60 -2.15
N ASP A 194 -20.12 14.43 -1.82
CA ASP A 194 -19.03 14.28 -0.86
C ASP A 194 -17.74 13.78 -1.52
N PRO A 195 -16.77 14.67 -1.81
CA PRO A 195 -15.51 14.29 -2.40
C PRO A 195 -14.59 13.53 -1.43
N THR A 196 -14.80 13.60 -0.11
CA THR A 196 -14.07 12.78 0.85
C THR A 196 -14.46 11.31 0.69
N LEU A 197 -15.76 11.03 0.53
CA LEU A 197 -16.24 9.69 0.24
C LEU A 197 -15.78 9.19 -1.14
N ARG A 198 -15.63 10.08 -2.15
CA ARG A 198 -15.01 9.72 -3.44
C ARG A 198 -13.61 9.16 -3.27
N PHE A 199 -12.76 9.80 -2.48
CA PHE A 199 -11.42 9.28 -2.18
C PHE A 199 -11.48 7.87 -1.57
N LEU A 200 -12.33 7.67 -0.56
CA LEU A 200 -12.43 6.38 0.11
C LEU A 200 -12.92 5.25 -0.82
N VAL A 201 -13.86 5.56 -1.73
CA VAL A 201 -14.39 4.58 -2.69
C VAL A 201 -13.43 4.29 -3.83
N VAL A 202 -12.83 5.32 -4.42
CA VAL A 202 -11.86 5.11 -5.50
C VAL A 202 -10.61 4.40 -4.97
N ALA A 203 -10.26 4.62 -3.70
CA ALA A 203 -9.24 3.82 -3.03
C ALA A 203 -9.56 2.33 -3.05
N LEU A 204 -10.80 1.95 -2.72
CA LEU A 204 -11.25 0.56 -2.76
C LEU A 204 -11.23 -0.02 -4.18
N SER A 205 -11.54 0.79 -5.20
CA SER A 205 -11.46 0.36 -6.61
C SER A 205 -10.02 0.03 -7.01
N PHE A 206 -9.05 0.91 -6.71
CA PHE A 206 -7.63 0.64 -7.00
C PHE A 206 -7.05 -0.47 -6.12
N TYR A 207 -7.53 -0.62 -4.89
CA TYR A 207 -7.21 -1.78 -4.06
C TYR A 207 -7.68 -3.08 -4.71
N GLY A 208 -8.94 -3.16 -5.16
CA GLY A 208 -9.46 -4.32 -5.87
C GLY A 208 -8.70 -4.63 -7.16
N MET A 209 -8.37 -3.58 -7.92
CA MET A 209 -7.59 -3.67 -9.15
C MET A 209 -6.17 -4.19 -8.90
N SER A 210 -5.40 -3.58 -7.99
CA SER A 210 -4.04 -3.99 -7.67
C SER A 210 -3.99 -5.38 -7.01
N THR A 211 -4.95 -5.71 -6.15
CA THR A 211 -5.06 -7.04 -5.55
C THR A 211 -5.63 -8.10 -6.49
N PHE A 212 -6.04 -7.73 -7.70
CA PHE A 212 -6.26 -8.65 -8.82
C PHE A 212 -5.00 -8.76 -9.68
N GLU A 213 -4.39 -7.64 -10.04
CA GLU A 213 -3.17 -7.57 -10.84
C GLU A 213 -1.99 -8.34 -10.19
N GLY A 214 -1.81 -8.21 -8.87
CA GLY A 214 -0.77 -8.89 -8.10
C GLY A 214 -0.82 -10.42 -8.29
N PRO A 215 -1.94 -11.09 -7.95
CA PRO A 215 -2.13 -12.51 -8.22
C PRO A 215 -1.91 -12.92 -9.67
N MET A 216 -2.28 -12.07 -10.65
CA MET A 216 -2.01 -12.36 -12.05
C MET A 216 -0.51 -12.34 -12.37
N MET A 217 0.23 -11.34 -11.89
CA MET A 217 1.70 -11.29 -12.07
C MET A 217 2.45 -12.30 -11.21
N ALA A 218 1.82 -12.87 -10.18
CA ALA A 218 2.36 -14.00 -9.42
C ALA A 218 2.24 -15.34 -10.16
N ILE A 219 1.53 -15.39 -11.29
CA ILE A 219 1.57 -16.56 -12.17
C ILE A 219 2.91 -16.54 -12.91
N LYS A 220 3.71 -17.60 -12.76
CA LYS A 220 5.05 -17.69 -13.35
C LYS A 220 5.11 -17.23 -14.81
N THR A 221 4.19 -17.69 -15.66
CA THR A 221 4.16 -17.30 -17.08
C THR A 221 3.95 -15.80 -17.32
N VAL A 222 3.14 -15.15 -16.49
CA VAL A 222 2.94 -13.69 -16.54
C VAL A 222 4.17 -12.99 -15.98
N ASN A 223 4.71 -13.50 -14.87
CA ASN A 223 5.92 -12.98 -14.24
C ASN A 223 7.13 -13.00 -15.18
N ALA A 224 7.25 -14.03 -16.03
CA ALA A 224 8.29 -14.11 -17.06
C ALA A 224 8.30 -12.94 -18.05
N LEU A 225 7.22 -12.14 -18.09
CA LEU A 225 7.13 -10.90 -18.86
C LEU A 225 7.11 -9.65 -17.97
N SER A 226 6.47 -9.70 -16.79
CA SER A 226 6.36 -8.53 -15.90
C SER A 226 7.59 -8.28 -15.03
N HIS A 227 8.41 -9.30 -14.78
CA HIS A 227 9.57 -9.19 -13.89
C HIS A 227 10.65 -8.30 -14.50
N TYR A 228 11.26 -7.46 -13.66
CA TYR A 228 12.22 -6.41 -14.05
C TYR A 228 11.71 -5.31 -14.99
N THR A 229 10.45 -5.35 -15.43
CA THR A 229 9.88 -4.29 -16.27
C THR A 229 9.15 -3.23 -15.45
N ASP A 230 8.86 -2.10 -16.10
CA ASP A 230 8.03 -1.02 -15.56
C ASP A 230 6.61 -1.48 -15.17
N TRP A 231 6.16 -2.67 -15.58
CA TRP A 231 4.87 -3.21 -15.13
C TRP A 231 4.87 -3.36 -13.61
N THR A 232 5.97 -3.83 -13.01
CA THR A 232 6.09 -3.91 -11.55
C THR A 232 5.93 -2.53 -10.91
N ILE A 233 6.47 -1.47 -11.52
CA ILE A 233 6.33 -0.09 -11.03
C ILE A 233 4.90 0.42 -11.20
N GLY A 234 4.23 0.07 -12.29
CA GLY A 234 2.81 0.35 -12.53
C GLY A 234 1.92 -0.28 -11.47
N HIS A 235 2.17 -1.54 -11.14
CA HIS A 235 1.48 -2.26 -10.07
C HIS A 235 1.72 -1.62 -8.69
N VAL A 236 2.98 -1.30 -8.38
CA VAL A 236 3.33 -0.63 -7.12
C VAL A 236 2.56 0.68 -7.00
N HIS A 237 2.51 1.49 -8.05
CA HIS A 237 1.84 2.79 -8.00
C HIS A 237 0.31 2.69 -8.12
N SER A 238 -0.25 1.63 -8.71
CA SER A 238 -1.68 1.37 -8.65
C SER A 238 -2.14 1.13 -7.20
N GLY A 239 -1.37 0.38 -6.42
CA GLY A 239 -1.58 0.21 -4.99
C GLY A 239 -1.18 1.44 -4.15
N ALA A 240 -0.02 2.04 -4.39
CA ALA A 240 0.50 3.11 -3.57
C ALA A 240 -0.26 4.43 -3.74
N LEU A 241 -0.49 4.86 -4.99
CA LEU A 241 -1.23 6.10 -5.27
C LEU A 241 -2.73 5.84 -5.21
N GLY A 242 -3.18 4.80 -5.90
CA GLY A 242 -4.60 4.50 -6.05
C GLY A 242 -5.25 4.01 -4.77
N TRP A 243 -4.60 3.16 -3.97
CA TRP A 243 -5.17 2.63 -2.72
C TRP A 243 -4.66 3.37 -1.48
N VAL A 244 -3.37 3.23 -1.17
CA VAL A 244 -2.75 3.68 0.10
C VAL A 244 -2.90 5.19 0.28
N ALA A 245 -2.49 5.98 -0.71
CA ALA A 245 -2.58 7.43 -0.64
C ALA A 245 -4.04 7.89 -0.60
N MET A 246 -4.91 7.38 -1.48
CA MET A 246 -6.31 7.81 -1.52
C MET A 246 -7.09 7.49 -0.23
N ILE A 247 -6.96 6.29 0.34
CA ILE A 247 -7.67 5.95 1.58
C ILE A 247 -7.14 6.80 2.75
N THR A 248 -5.83 7.09 2.77
CA THR A 248 -5.24 7.99 3.77
C THR A 248 -5.76 9.40 3.61
N ILE A 249 -5.76 9.94 2.40
CA ILE A 249 -6.23 11.30 2.13
C ILE A 249 -7.71 11.45 2.52
N GLY A 250 -8.56 10.50 2.14
CA GLY A 250 -9.96 10.48 2.55
C GLY A 250 -10.13 10.40 4.07
N SER A 251 -9.33 9.54 4.72
CA SER A 251 -9.32 9.40 6.18
C SER A 251 -8.87 10.69 6.88
N MET A 252 -7.86 11.38 6.34
CA MET A 252 -7.34 12.63 6.88
C MET A 252 -8.33 13.78 6.68
N TYR A 253 -9.00 13.87 5.53
CA TYR A 253 -10.06 14.85 5.32
C TYR A 253 -11.26 14.66 6.27
N HIS A 254 -11.53 13.41 6.67
CA HIS A 254 -12.50 13.12 7.73
C HIS A 254 -11.94 13.50 9.12
N LEU A 255 -10.73 13.07 9.44
CA LEU A 255 -10.18 13.12 10.79
C LEU A 255 -9.77 14.52 11.23
N ILE A 256 -9.07 15.26 10.36
CA ILE A 256 -8.41 16.54 10.70
C ILE A 256 -9.41 17.55 11.29
N PRO A 257 -10.58 17.84 10.67
CA PRO A 257 -11.53 18.78 11.24
C PRO A 257 -11.91 18.41 12.68
N ARG A 258 -12.22 17.13 12.93
CA ARG A 258 -12.69 16.62 14.22
C ARG A 258 -11.62 16.72 15.30
N VAL A 259 -10.36 16.41 14.97
CA VAL A 259 -9.23 16.53 15.91
C VAL A 259 -8.97 17.99 16.29
N PHE A 260 -9.24 18.94 15.37
CA PHE A 260 -9.05 20.37 15.59
C PHE A 260 -10.34 21.12 16.00
N GLY A 261 -11.38 20.40 16.45
CA GLY A 261 -12.62 21.00 16.94
C GLY A 261 -13.46 21.71 15.88
N ARG A 262 -13.44 21.19 14.64
CA ARG A 262 -14.15 21.72 13.46
C ARG A 262 -15.14 20.71 12.93
N THR A 263 -16.22 21.22 12.33
CA THR A 263 -17.25 20.42 11.65
C THR A 263 -16.74 19.87 10.33
N GLU A 264 -15.96 20.65 9.58
CA GLU A 264 -15.51 20.32 8.23
C GLU A 264 -14.16 20.96 7.87
N MET A 265 -13.61 20.54 6.72
CA MET A 265 -12.41 21.12 6.14
C MET A 265 -12.65 22.56 5.63
N TYR A 266 -11.58 23.32 5.44
CA TYR A 266 -11.66 24.71 5.00
C TYR A 266 -12.45 24.88 3.69
N SER A 267 -12.20 24.02 2.70
CA SER A 267 -12.94 24.02 1.43
C SER A 267 -13.17 22.60 0.92
N ILE A 268 -14.43 22.23 0.73
CA ILE A 268 -14.85 20.98 0.09
C ILE A 268 -14.50 20.99 -1.41
N ASN A 269 -14.57 22.15 -2.07
CA ASN A 269 -14.21 22.28 -3.49
C ASN A 269 -12.73 21.95 -3.74
N LEU A 270 -11.83 22.36 -2.83
CA LEU A 270 -10.42 21.97 -2.92
C LEU A 270 -10.20 20.47 -2.75
N ILE A 271 -11.04 19.78 -1.94
CA ILE A 271 -11.03 18.31 -1.86
C ILE A 271 -11.43 17.71 -3.21
N ALA A 272 -12.46 18.26 -3.87
CA ALA A 272 -12.90 17.79 -5.18
C ALA A 272 -11.83 18.01 -6.28
N VAL A 273 -11.12 19.14 -6.27
CA VAL A 273 -10.01 19.39 -7.20
C VAL A 273 -8.86 18.43 -6.92
N HIS A 274 -8.48 18.24 -5.64
CA HIS A 274 -7.46 17.27 -5.27
C HIS A 274 -7.84 15.86 -5.72
N PHE A 275 -9.09 15.45 -5.53
CA PHE A 275 -9.59 14.14 -5.97
C PHE A 275 -9.36 13.91 -7.47
N TRP A 276 -9.69 14.89 -8.31
CA TRP A 276 -9.50 14.75 -9.75
C TRP A 276 -8.03 14.73 -10.15
N LEU A 277 -7.20 15.58 -9.55
CA LEU A 277 -5.76 15.58 -9.79
C LEU A 277 -5.13 14.22 -9.41
N ALA A 278 -5.44 13.71 -8.22
CA ALA A 278 -4.97 12.42 -7.73
C ALA A 278 -5.45 11.27 -8.64
N THR A 279 -6.71 11.30 -9.07
CA THR A 279 -7.27 10.24 -9.92
C THR A 279 -6.64 10.25 -11.32
N ILE A 280 -6.60 11.40 -11.98
CA ILE A 280 -5.99 11.54 -13.32
C ILE A 280 -4.51 11.21 -13.25
N GLY A 281 -3.79 11.72 -12.24
CA GLY A 281 -2.39 11.44 -12.02
C GLY A 281 -2.11 9.94 -11.84
N THR A 282 -2.94 9.24 -11.07
CA THR A 282 -2.85 7.78 -10.89
C THR A 282 -3.06 7.04 -12.20
N VAL A 283 -4.12 7.35 -12.95
CA VAL A 283 -4.44 6.67 -14.22
C VAL A 283 -3.34 6.89 -15.26
N LEU A 284 -2.83 8.12 -15.40
CA LEU A 284 -1.70 8.43 -16.30
C LEU A 284 -0.45 7.62 -15.91
N TYR A 285 -0.13 7.55 -14.62
CA TYR A 285 1.00 6.80 -14.12
C TYR A 285 0.85 5.32 -14.49
N ILE A 286 -0.26 4.68 -14.12
CA ILE A 286 -0.50 3.25 -14.38
C ILE A 286 -0.47 2.95 -15.88
N ALA A 287 -1.17 3.73 -16.69
CA ALA A 287 -1.24 3.51 -18.13
C ALA A 287 0.15 3.57 -18.78
N SER A 288 0.97 4.56 -18.41
CA SER A 288 2.33 4.69 -18.94
C SER A 288 3.23 3.51 -18.57
N MET A 289 3.09 3.00 -17.34
CA MET A 289 3.89 1.89 -16.84
C MET A 289 3.46 0.54 -17.38
N TRP A 290 2.17 0.34 -17.68
CA TRP A 290 1.73 -0.83 -18.44
C TRP A 290 2.26 -0.83 -19.85
N VAL A 291 2.19 0.31 -20.55
CA VAL A 291 2.73 0.44 -21.91
C VAL A 291 4.23 0.11 -21.91
N ASN A 292 5.01 0.77 -21.04
CA ASN A 292 6.44 0.50 -20.94
C ASN A 292 6.73 -0.94 -20.51
N GLY A 293 6.02 -1.46 -19.51
CA GLY A 293 6.27 -2.77 -18.95
C GLY A 293 6.04 -3.90 -19.96
N ILE A 294 4.94 -3.83 -20.70
CA ILE A 294 4.65 -4.78 -21.78
C ILE A 294 5.66 -4.64 -22.92
N LEU A 295 5.98 -3.41 -23.31
CA LEU A 295 6.96 -3.13 -24.37
C LEU A 295 8.34 -3.69 -24.02
N GLN A 296 8.86 -3.41 -22.83
CA GLN A 296 10.13 -3.93 -22.32
C GLN A 296 10.13 -5.46 -22.30
N GLY A 297 9.11 -6.07 -21.68
CA GLY A 297 9.01 -7.51 -21.57
C GLY A 297 8.93 -8.22 -22.92
N LEU A 298 8.24 -7.64 -23.91
CA LEU A 298 8.18 -8.15 -25.28
C LEU A 298 9.50 -7.95 -26.03
N MET A 299 10.11 -6.77 -25.96
CA MET A 299 11.36 -6.47 -26.66
C MET A 299 12.53 -7.32 -26.14
N TRP A 300 12.65 -7.51 -24.83
CA TRP A 300 13.75 -8.28 -24.23
C TRP A 300 13.72 -9.77 -24.57
N ARG A 301 12.55 -10.30 -24.92
CA ARG A 301 12.36 -11.70 -25.30
C ARG A 301 12.07 -11.92 -26.78
N ALA A 302 12.10 -10.85 -27.58
CA ALA A 302 11.83 -10.94 -29.00
C ALA A 302 13.00 -11.63 -29.71
N ILE A 303 12.68 -12.66 -30.48
CA ILE A 303 13.64 -13.50 -31.19
C ILE A 303 13.27 -13.48 -32.67
N ASN A 304 14.26 -13.28 -33.53
CA ASN A 304 14.12 -13.35 -34.98
C ASN A 304 13.88 -14.81 -35.45
N PRO A 305 13.38 -15.03 -36.68
CA PRO A 305 13.22 -16.37 -37.22
C PRO A 305 14.51 -17.22 -37.23
N ASP A 306 15.68 -16.58 -37.19
CA ASP A 306 17.00 -17.24 -37.15
C ASP A 306 17.50 -17.56 -35.73
N GLY A 307 16.73 -17.21 -34.69
CA GLY A 307 17.09 -17.46 -33.29
C GLY A 307 17.90 -16.35 -32.61
N THR A 308 18.26 -15.27 -33.32
CA THR A 308 18.96 -14.11 -32.73
C THR A 308 18.01 -13.20 -31.96
N LEU A 309 18.51 -12.45 -30.97
CA LEU A 309 17.72 -11.43 -30.27
C LEU A 309 17.38 -10.28 -31.23
N MET A 310 16.10 -9.92 -31.30
CA MET A 310 15.59 -8.92 -32.25
C MET A 310 15.96 -7.49 -31.88
N TYR A 311 16.03 -7.17 -30.59
CA TYR A 311 16.33 -5.84 -30.08
C TYR A 311 17.52 -5.86 -29.14
N THR A 312 18.33 -4.82 -29.20
CA THR A 312 19.30 -4.46 -28.17
C THR A 312 18.58 -3.92 -26.93
N PHE A 313 19.24 -3.99 -25.78
CA PHE A 313 18.69 -3.39 -24.56
C PHE A 313 18.48 -1.88 -24.69
N VAL A 314 19.39 -1.17 -25.37
CA VAL A 314 19.30 0.29 -25.54
C VAL A 314 18.04 0.69 -26.32
N GLU A 315 17.67 -0.04 -27.38
CA GLU A 315 16.43 0.21 -28.11
C GLU A 315 15.19 0.11 -27.21
N SER A 316 15.17 -0.84 -26.26
CA SER A 316 14.08 -0.95 -25.30
C SER A 316 14.01 0.24 -24.32
N VAL A 317 15.17 0.81 -23.96
CA VAL A 317 15.26 1.99 -23.09
C VAL A 317 14.74 3.22 -23.83
N GLU A 318 15.14 3.41 -25.10
CA GLU A 318 14.66 4.49 -25.95
C GLU A 318 13.15 4.39 -26.18
N ALA A 319 12.64 3.18 -26.47
CA ALA A 319 11.22 2.94 -26.68
C ALA A 319 10.38 3.22 -25.41
N SER A 320 11.00 3.14 -24.22
CA SER A 320 10.36 3.44 -22.92
C SER A 320 10.31 4.94 -22.59
N ALA A 321 11.04 5.79 -23.33
CA ALA A 321 11.16 7.21 -23.02
C ALA A 321 9.82 7.99 -22.98
N PRO A 322 8.86 7.77 -23.91
CA PRO A 322 7.56 8.43 -23.84
C PRO A 322 6.80 8.09 -22.57
N GLY A 323 6.84 6.82 -22.12
CA GLY A 323 6.19 6.40 -20.88
C GLY A 323 6.80 7.06 -19.64
N TYR A 324 8.12 7.28 -19.62
CA TYR A 324 8.77 8.02 -18.53
C TYR A 324 8.28 9.48 -18.43
N PHE A 325 8.04 10.13 -19.56
CA PHE A 325 7.50 11.50 -19.59
C PHE A 325 6.05 11.55 -19.11
N VAL A 326 5.19 10.61 -19.57
CA VAL A 326 3.79 10.53 -19.12
C VAL A 326 3.72 10.21 -17.63
N ARG A 327 4.57 9.31 -17.13
CA ARG A 327 4.72 9.01 -15.70
C ARG A 327 5.05 10.26 -14.89
N LEU A 328 6.00 11.07 -15.35
CA LEU A 328 6.38 12.33 -14.69
C LEU A 328 5.18 13.29 -14.61
N ILE A 329 4.44 13.45 -15.71
CA ILE A 329 3.22 14.29 -15.73
C ILE A 329 2.20 13.76 -14.71
N GLY A 330 1.93 12.44 -14.70
CA GLY A 330 1.03 11.83 -13.73
C GLY A 330 1.47 12.08 -12.28
N GLY A 331 2.78 12.03 -12.02
CA GLY A 331 3.37 12.40 -10.74
C GLY A 331 3.21 13.87 -10.37
N LEU A 332 3.33 14.79 -11.33
CA LEU A 332 3.14 16.23 -11.10
C LEU A 332 1.69 16.58 -10.74
N PHE A 333 0.71 15.88 -11.30
CA PHE A 333 -0.69 15.98 -10.88
C PHE A 333 -0.85 15.60 -9.41
N TRP A 334 -0.19 14.52 -8.97
CA TRP A 334 -0.18 14.09 -7.57
C TRP A 334 0.50 15.12 -6.64
N VAL A 335 1.67 15.62 -7.01
CA VAL A 335 2.38 16.65 -6.23
C VAL A 335 1.50 17.89 -6.08
N THR A 336 0.87 18.34 -7.17
CA THR A 336 -0.04 19.50 -7.15
C THR A 336 -1.25 19.24 -6.24
N GLY A 337 -1.84 18.04 -6.31
CA GLY A 337 -2.92 17.62 -5.42
C GLY A 337 -2.53 17.65 -3.94
N MET A 338 -1.35 17.15 -3.61
CA MET A 338 -0.82 17.16 -2.24
C MET A 338 -0.54 18.58 -1.73
N LEU A 339 -0.07 19.50 -2.59
CA LEU A 339 0.08 20.91 -2.24
C LEU A 339 -1.28 21.57 -1.94
N ILE A 340 -2.32 21.24 -2.72
CA ILE A 340 -3.70 21.70 -2.45
C ILE A 340 -4.21 21.14 -1.12
N MET A 341 -3.93 19.86 -0.83
CA MET A 341 -4.26 19.27 0.47
C MET A 341 -3.56 20.00 1.62
N ALA A 342 -2.25 20.23 1.50
CA ALA A 342 -1.46 20.92 2.51
C ALA A 342 -2.03 22.32 2.79
N PHE A 343 -2.35 23.08 1.74
CA PHE A 343 -3.00 24.38 1.86
C PHE A 343 -4.37 24.29 2.55
N ASN A 344 -5.22 23.37 2.12
CA ASN A 344 -6.56 23.20 2.69
C ASN A 344 -6.50 22.81 4.19
N VAL A 345 -5.60 21.90 4.55
CA VAL A 345 -5.34 21.48 5.94
C VAL A 345 -4.82 22.66 6.77
N TYR A 346 -3.81 23.38 6.28
CA TYR A 346 -3.25 24.55 6.97
C TYR A 346 -4.34 25.60 7.27
N MET A 347 -5.21 25.87 6.29
CA MET A 347 -6.30 26.81 6.47
C MET A 347 -7.37 26.29 7.44
N THR A 348 -7.67 24.98 7.46
CA THR A 348 -8.58 24.37 8.45
C THR A 348 -8.04 24.57 9.87
N VAL A 349 -6.75 24.31 10.08
CA VAL A 349 -6.10 24.40 11.40
C VAL A 349 -6.01 25.86 11.89
N LYS A 350 -5.74 26.81 10.98
CA LYS A 350 -5.52 28.23 11.33
C LYS A 350 -6.81 29.01 11.64
N ARG A 351 -7.98 28.55 11.21
CA ARG A 351 -9.27 29.22 11.53
C ARG A 351 -9.39 29.42 13.05
N ARG A 352 -9.89 30.57 13.53
CA ARG A 352 -9.92 30.86 14.99
C ARG A 352 -11.16 30.34 15.70
N ASP A 353 -12.21 30.01 14.97
CA ASP A 353 -13.52 29.65 15.54
C ASP A 353 -13.58 28.14 15.88
N ALA A 354 -12.97 27.74 16.99
CA ALA A 354 -13.09 26.37 17.49
C ALA A 354 -14.47 26.18 18.12
N ILE A 355 -15.19 25.12 17.73
CA ILE A 355 -16.38 24.69 18.46
C ILE A 355 -15.88 23.97 19.72
N SER A 356 -16.31 24.43 20.91
CA SER A 356 -16.07 23.67 22.13
C SER A 356 -16.77 22.32 22.01
N HIS A 357 -16.03 21.23 21.91
CA HIS A 357 -16.64 19.90 22.04
C HIS A 357 -17.17 19.77 23.47
N SER A 358 -18.50 19.74 23.62
CA SER A 358 -19.09 19.07 24.78
C SER A 358 -18.68 17.61 24.73
N ALA A 359 -18.16 17.09 25.84
CA ALA A 359 -17.80 15.68 25.97
C ALA A 359 -18.98 14.79 25.52
N PRO A 360 -18.74 13.65 24.85
CA PRO A 360 -19.81 12.74 24.47
C PRO A 360 -20.61 12.36 25.71
N GLN A 361 -21.90 12.70 25.74
CA GLN A 361 -22.81 12.15 26.74
C GLN A 361 -22.86 10.64 26.50
N ALA A 362 -22.38 9.89 27.49
CA ALA A 362 -22.54 8.45 27.54
C ALA A 362 -24.04 8.14 27.56
N ALA A 363 -24.50 7.36 26.58
CA ALA A 363 -25.79 6.69 26.62
C ALA A 363 -25.55 5.20 26.86
#